data_AF-A0A2X0X9R2-F1
#
_entry.id   AF-A0A2X0X9R2-F1
#
_cell.length_a   1.000
_cell.length_b   1.000
_cell.length_c   1.000
_cell.angle_alpha   90.00
_cell.angle_beta   90.00
_cell.angle_gamma   90.00
#
_symmetry.space_group_name_H-M   'P 1'
#
loop_
_entity.id
_entity.type
_entity.pdbx_description
1 polymer ?
#
loop_
_entity_poly.entity_id
_entity_poly.type
_entity_poly.pdbx_seq_one_letter_code
_entity_poly.pdbx_strand_id
1 'polypeptide(L)'
;MTNRFNLPDLNFFEKDPELIEREMLLHVEDHTGFSLQRADPRRKFLQALVPFVSMERNRLDHKLKQNRLAYAEDDTLLHMGFEMSTERLEAKAAVTTMAIMLEEDRPGIVIIPAGSLVGEEPFFALDEDVVIPMGETVATVGATCIELGEVGNGFLPGEISTFVEPIAYVKSVQNTTISSDGVEEESDDAYAERIHLAPEQFSTAGSELAYIYWAKSASQEIVDASADTPLEGEIDIRILMRDGRLPTEEEIKLVEETVSYKKVRPLTDKVSVGAPTVVSYEAVVEYWISRKNATIATIIEGQVNSAFHEYQVWQREKMGRDVDLSELIARLKRAGASRVAVNSEMFIEIGKTEIAHPTLTSLTLRGLADD
;
A
#
# COMPACT_ATOMS: atom_id res chain seq x y z
N MET A 1 -24.72 17.00 14.85
CA MET A 1 -23.73 15.92 14.76
C MET A 1 -23.29 15.59 16.16
N THR A 2 -23.81 14.49 16.70
CA THR A 2 -23.24 13.88 17.91
C THR A 2 -21.87 13.35 17.50
N ASN A 3 -20.84 13.61 18.30
CA ASN A 3 -19.52 13.04 18.00
C ASN A 3 -19.51 11.54 18.26
N ARG A 4 -18.65 10.81 17.55
CA ARG A 4 -18.44 9.38 17.81
C ARG A 4 -17.73 9.18 19.15
N PHE A 5 -17.79 7.96 19.67
CA PHE A 5 -17.06 7.51 20.86
C PHE A 5 -17.45 8.21 22.18
N ASN A 6 -18.61 8.90 22.22
CA ASN A 6 -19.16 9.54 23.43
C ASN A 6 -18.18 10.53 24.09
N LEU A 7 -17.43 11.28 23.28
CA LEU A 7 -16.48 12.29 23.75
C LEU A 7 -17.20 13.62 24.05
N PRO A 8 -16.57 14.56 24.77
CA PRO A 8 -17.08 15.93 24.87
C PRO A 8 -17.08 16.63 23.50
N ASP A 9 -18.07 17.48 23.23
CA ASP A 9 -18.08 18.22 21.96
C ASP A 9 -16.99 19.30 21.92
N LEU A 10 -16.22 19.33 20.83
CA LEU A 10 -15.19 20.33 20.59
C LEU A 10 -15.82 21.56 19.94
N ASN A 11 -15.43 22.77 20.36
CA ASN A 11 -15.76 24.01 19.68
C ASN A 11 -14.49 24.87 19.61
N PHE A 12 -13.96 25.07 18.41
CA PHE A 12 -12.70 25.76 18.18
C PHE A 12 -12.87 27.28 18.09
N PHE A 13 -14.03 27.74 17.59
CA PHE A 13 -14.31 29.16 17.38
C PHE A 13 -15.67 29.57 17.94
N GLU A 14 -15.73 30.82 18.43
CA GLU A 14 -16.98 31.48 18.76
C GLU A 14 -17.71 31.88 17.47
N LYS A 15 -18.97 31.46 17.34
CA LYS A 15 -19.78 31.55 16.11
C LYS A 15 -20.94 32.53 16.26
N ASP A 16 -21.29 32.91 17.50
CA ASP A 16 -22.38 33.83 17.78
C ASP A 16 -22.12 35.22 17.15
N PRO A 17 -22.96 35.68 16.21
CA PRO A 17 -22.83 36.99 15.59
C PRO A 17 -22.75 38.15 16.59
N GLU A 18 -23.46 38.08 17.71
CA GLU A 18 -23.46 39.17 18.70
C GLU A 18 -22.12 39.26 19.43
N LEU A 19 -21.52 38.12 19.76
CA LEU A 19 -20.20 38.05 20.38
C LEU A 19 -19.12 38.49 19.40
N ILE A 20 -19.23 38.09 18.13
CA ILE A 20 -18.33 38.51 17.05
C ILE A 20 -18.42 40.03 16.83
N GLU A 21 -19.62 40.61 16.76
CA GLU A 21 -19.79 42.07 16.63
C GLU A 21 -19.10 42.79 17.80
N ARG A 22 -19.31 42.29 19.02
CA ARG A 22 -18.70 42.87 20.21
C ARG A 22 -17.17 42.81 20.16
N GLU A 23 -16.59 41.68 19.79
CA GLU A 23 -15.14 41.52 19.61
C GLU A 23 -14.58 42.51 18.59
N MET A 24 -15.24 42.64 17.43
CA MET A 24 -14.81 43.56 16.37
C MET A 24 -14.88 45.02 16.82
N LEU A 25 -15.93 45.40 17.55
CA LEU A 25 -16.06 46.77 18.09
C LEU A 25 -15.00 47.08 19.14
N LEU A 26 -14.75 46.16 20.08
CA LEU A 26 -13.70 46.32 21.09
C LEU A 26 -12.33 46.45 20.43
N HIS A 27 -12.03 45.63 19.43
CA HIS A 27 -10.76 45.70 18.71
C HIS A 27 -10.55 47.08 18.04
N VAL A 28 -11.58 47.65 17.43
CA VAL A 28 -11.51 48.98 16.82
C VAL A 28 -11.36 50.08 17.88
N GLU A 29 -12.08 49.98 19.00
CA GLU A 29 -11.98 50.95 20.09
C GLU A 29 -10.58 50.95 20.71
N ASP A 30 -9.98 49.77 20.94
CA ASP A 30 -8.64 49.62 21.49
C ASP A 30 -7.54 50.25 20.62
N HIS A 31 -7.67 50.14 19.29
CA HIS A 31 -6.65 50.62 18.35
C HIS A 31 -6.84 52.08 17.91
N THR A 32 -8.07 52.57 17.91
CA THR A 32 -8.39 53.91 17.41
C THR A 32 -8.77 54.90 18.50
N GLY A 33 -9.10 54.42 19.70
CA GLY A 33 -9.63 55.23 20.81
C GLY A 33 -11.06 55.71 20.60
N PHE A 34 -11.73 55.33 19.51
CA PHE A 34 -13.09 55.76 19.20
C PHE A 34 -14.11 54.67 19.51
N SER A 35 -15.06 54.98 20.40
CA SER A 35 -16.23 54.12 20.64
C SER A 35 -17.33 54.39 19.60
N LEU A 36 -17.65 53.37 18.79
CA LEU A 36 -18.60 53.48 17.68
C LEU A 36 -20.06 53.28 18.14
N GLN A 37 -20.83 54.37 18.11
CA GLN A 37 -22.24 54.37 18.48
C GLN A 37 -23.12 53.60 17.49
N ARG A 38 -24.33 53.18 17.90
CA ARG A 38 -25.24 52.35 17.08
C ARG A 38 -25.60 52.95 15.71
N ALA A 39 -25.63 54.27 15.59
CA ALA A 39 -25.95 54.98 14.35
C ALA A 39 -24.72 55.31 13.48
N ASP A 40 -23.50 54.99 13.95
CA ASP A 40 -22.27 55.31 13.22
C ASP A 40 -22.19 54.47 11.92
N PRO A 41 -22.01 55.09 10.75
CA PRO A 41 -21.85 54.36 9.49
C PRO A 41 -20.71 53.34 9.51
N ARG A 42 -19.62 53.60 10.25
CA ARG A 42 -18.48 52.67 10.39
C ARG A 42 -18.87 51.42 11.15
N ARG A 43 -19.72 51.54 12.17
CA ARG A 43 -20.30 50.37 12.86
C ARG A 43 -21.22 49.59 11.94
N LYS A 44 -22.03 50.26 11.10
CA LYS A 44 -22.87 49.57 10.10
C LYS A 44 -22.05 48.78 9.09
N PHE A 45 -20.91 49.30 8.70
CA PHE A 45 -19.95 48.56 7.87
C PHE A 45 -19.41 47.32 8.60
N LEU A 46 -18.98 47.42 9.85
CA LEU A 46 -18.53 46.26 10.65
C LEU A 46 -19.64 45.22 10.82
N GLN A 47 -20.87 45.65 11.12
CA GLN A 47 -22.04 44.77 11.24
C GLN A 47 -22.31 44.00 9.95
N ALA A 48 -22.08 44.61 8.78
CA ALA A 48 -22.22 43.90 7.50
C ALA A 48 -21.16 42.81 7.30
N LEU A 49 -20.00 42.90 7.97
CA LEU A 49 -18.94 41.90 7.94
C LEU A 49 -19.15 40.76 8.94
N VAL A 50 -19.91 40.98 10.01
CA VAL A 50 -20.16 39.97 11.06
C VAL A 50 -20.70 38.64 10.49
N PRO A 51 -21.71 38.61 9.60
CA PRO A 51 -22.18 37.37 8.99
C PRO A 51 -21.09 36.64 8.20
N PHE A 52 -20.22 37.38 7.51
CA PHE A 52 -19.10 36.80 6.78
C PHE A 52 -18.10 36.13 7.74
N VAL A 53 -17.72 36.82 8.82
CA VAL A 53 -16.84 36.27 9.85
C VAL A 53 -17.45 35.04 10.53
N SER A 54 -18.74 35.09 10.87
CA SER A 54 -19.46 33.95 11.46
C SER A 54 -19.49 32.76 10.50
N MET A 55 -19.76 32.98 9.20
CA MET A 55 -19.75 31.92 8.20
C MET A 55 -18.36 31.29 8.04
N GLU A 56 -17.30 32.10 7.99
CA GLU A 56 -15.93 31.59 7.90
C GLU A 56 -15.51 30.84 9.15
N ARG A 57 -15.85 31.33 10.35
CA ARG A 57 -15.60 30.60 11.61
C ARG A 57 -16.36 29.28 11.66
N ASN A 58 -17.60 29.22 11.16
CA ASN A 58 -18.36 27.98 11.05
C ASN A 58 -17.69 26.98 10.09
N ARG A 59 -17.25 27.43 8.91
CA ARG A 59 -16.53 26.59 7.94
C ARG A 59 -15.23 26.06 8.51
N LEU A 60 -14.45 26.91 9.17
CA LEU A 60 -13.19 26.55 9.82
C LEU A 60 -13.40 25.58 10.97
N ASP A 61 -14.38 25.83 11.85
CA ASP A 61 -14.71 24.93 12.97
C ASP A 61 -15.08 23.53 12.45
N HIS A 62 -15.90 23.44 11.41
CA HIS A 62 -16.24 22.17 10.77
C HIS A 62 -15.00 21.48 10.17
N LYS A 63 -14.16 22.19 9.42
CA LYS A 63 -12.93 21.61 8.84
C LYS A 63 -11.89 21.21 9.89
N LEU A 64 -11.80 21.91 11.02
CA LEU A 64 -10.95 21.51 12.13
C LEU A 64 -11.48 20.27 12.84
N LYS A 65 -12.80 20.15 13.00
CA LYS A 65 -13.43 18.93 13.52
C LYS A 65 -13.13 17.73 12.64
N GLN A 66 -13.16 17.89 11.32
CA GLN A 66 -12.84 16.82 10.36
C GLN A 66 -11.41 16.24 10.56
N ASN A 67 -10.47 16.94 11.20
CA ASN A 67 -9.15 16.40 11.58
C ASN A 67 -9.17 15.51 12.85
N ARG A 68 -10.35 15.16 13.36
CA ARG A 68 -10.54 14.28 14.50
C ARG A 68 -11.42 13.12 14.06
N LEU A 69 -10.96 11.89 14.30
CA LEU A 69 -11.68 10.66 13.95
C LEU A 69 -13.14 10.65 14.44
N ALA A 70 -13.39 11.26 15.60
CA ALA A 70 -14.73 11.37 16.18
C ALA A 70 -15.74 12.20 15.35
N TYR A 71 -15.26 12.97 14.36
CA TYR A 71 -16.06 13.88 13.52
C TYR A 71 -15.76 13.74 12.02
N ALA A 72 -14.70 13.01 11.64
CA ALA A 72 -14.30 12.88 10.25
C ALA A 72 -15.36 12.14 9.43
N GLU A 73 -15.67 12.62 8.24
CA GLU A 73 -16.67 12.06 7.32
C GLU A 73 -16.07 11.97 5.91
N ASP A 74 -16.65 11.10 5.08
CA ASP A 74 -16.33 10.97 3.65
C ASP A 74 -14.80 10.83 3.38
N ASP A 75 -14.27 11.62 2.45
CA ASP A 75 -12.85 11.64 2.04
C ASP A 75 -11.87 11.83 3.19
N THR A 76 -12.26 12.61 4.21
CA THR A 76 -11.37 12.86 5.35
C THR A 76 -11.20 11.59 6.17
N LEU A 77 -12.28 10.83 6.33
CA LEU A 77 -12.27 9.55 7.03
C LEU A 77 -11.49 8.49 6.23
N LEU A 78 -11.60 8.49 4.89
CA LEU A 78 -10.80 7.64 4.01
C LEU A 78 -9.31 7.89 4.15
N HIS A 79 -8.87 9.16 4.17
CA HIS A 79 -7.47 9.49 4.40
C HIS A 79 -6.96 9.02 5.77
N MET A 80 -7.77 9.15 6.83
CA MET A 80 -7.39 8.65 8.16
C MET A 80 -7.26 7.12 8.19
N GLY A 81 -8.16 6.40 7.50
CA GLY A 81 -8.05 4.96 7.43
C GLY A 81 -6.83 4.50 6.63
N PHE A 82 -6.50 5.19 5.53
CA PHE A 82 -5.26 4.94 4.78
C PHE A 82 -4.01 5.07 5.66
N GLU A 83 -3.92 6.12 6.48
CA GLU A 83 -2.80 6.30 7.43
C GLU A 83 -2.66 5.14 8.43
N MET A 84 -3.77 4.47 8.76
CA MET A 84 -3.84 3.33 9.67
C MET A 84 -3.85 1.98 8.93
N SER A 85 -3.52 1.94 7.64
CA SER A 85 -3.59 0.73 6.80
C SER A 85 -4.95 0.01 6.88
N THR A 86 -6.02 0.80 7.00
CA THR A 86 -7.39 0.37 7.20
C THR A 86 -8.25 0.96 6.07
N GLU A 87 -8.26 0.29 4.93
CA GLU A 87 -9.06 0.67 3.76
C GLU A 87 -10.53 0.32 3.98
N ARG A 88 -11.46 1.17 3.54
CA ARG A 88 -12.90 0.96 3.67
C ARG A 88 -13.34 -0.32 2.95
N LEU A 89 -14.28 -1.06 3.54
CA LEU A 89 -14.81 -2.24 2.87
C LEU A 89 -15.80 -1.81 1.77
N GLU A 90 -15.47 -2.18 0.54
CA GLU A 90 -16.31 -1.96 -0.63
C GLU A 90 -17.59 -2.80 -0.58
N ALA A 91 -18.61 -2.32 -1.30
CA ALA A 91 -19.85 -3.08 -1.51
C ALA A 91 -19.55 -4.43 -2.20
N LYS A 92 -20.30 -5.46 -1.82
CA LYS A 92 -20.23 -6.80 -2.44
C LYS A 92 -21.56 -7.17 -3.06
N ALA A 93 -21.49 -7.89 -4.16
CA ALA A 93 -22.66 -8.47 -4.81
C ALA A 93 -23.11 -9.74 -4.07
N ALA A 94 -24.42 -10.02 -4.13
CA ALA A 94 -24.97 -11.26 -3.63
C ALA A 94 -24.53 -12.47 -4.45
N VAL A 95 -24.33 -13.60 -3.80
CA VAL A 95 -23.92 -14.87 -4.41
C VAL A 95 -24.96 -15.95 -4.15
N THR A 96 -25.05 -16.91 -5.06
CA THR A 96 -25.93 -18.08 -4.92
C THR A 96 -25.37 -19.29 -5.68
N THR A 97 -25.84 -20.49 -5.34
CA THR A 97 -25.47 -21.72 -6.07
C THR A 97 -26.60 -22.12 -7.01
N MET A 98 -26.30 -22.19 -8.30
CA MET A 98 -27.23 -22.61 -9.36
C MET A 98 -27.09 -24.10 -9.64
N ALA A 99 -28.21 -24.80 -9.82
CA ALA A 99 -28.28 -26.12 -10.42
C ALA A 99 -28.81 -26.01 -11.84
N ILE A 100 -28.07 -26.55 -12.79
CA ILE A 100 -28.40 -26.59 -14.21
C ILE A 100 -28.70 -28.04 -14.57
N MET A 101 -29.88 -28.26 -15.14
CA MET A 101 -30.32 -29.57 -15.63
C MET A 101 -30.33 -29.55 -17.16
N LEU A 102 -29.72 -30.57 -17.77
CA LEU A 102 -29.71 -30.75 -19.22
C LEU A 102 -30.78 -31.72 -19.69
N GLU A 103 -31.12 -31.64 -20.99
CA GLU A 103 -31.95 -32.63 -21.68
C GLU A 103 -31.23 -33.98 -21.81
N GLU A 104 -31.97 -35.08 -21.68
CA GLU A 104 -31.43 -36.45 -21.75
C GLU A 104 -30.97 -36.83 -23.17
N ASP A 105 -31.62 -36.28 -24.21
CA ASP A 105 -31.35 -36.58 -25.63
C ASP A 105 -30.40 -35.55 -26.28
N ARG A 106 -29.22 -35.37 -25.67
CA ARG A 106 -28.19 -34.42 -26.16
C ARG A 106 -27.08 -35.10 -26.97
N PRO A 107 -26.61 -34.49 -28.07
CA PRO A 107 -25.66 -35.12 -29.00
C PRO A 107 -24.21 -35.16 -28.50
N GLY A 108 -23.89 -34.52 -27.37
CA GLY A 108 -22.53 -34.48 -26.82
C GLY A 108 -22.37 -33.62 -25.57
N ILE A 109 -21.11 -33.25 -25.29
CA ILE A 109 -20.73 -32.34 -24.20
C ILE A 109 -21.40 -30.97 -24.39
N VAL A 110 -21.87 -30.38 -23.29
CA VAL A 110 -22.43 -29.02 -23.28
C VAL A 110 -21.52 -28.18 -22.40
N ILE A 111 -21.13 -27.01 -22.92
CA ILE A 111 -20.29 -26.05 -22.23
C ILE A 111 -21.11 -24.77 -22.09
N ILE A 112 -21.28 -24.33 -20.86
CA ILE A 112 -21.92 -23.06 -20.52
C ILE A 112 -20.81 -22.12 -20.07
N PRO A 113 -20.57 -21.01 -20.80
CA PRO A 113 -19.48 -20.12 -20.46
C PRO A 113 -19.75 -19.36 -19.16
N ALA A 114 -18.67 -19.07 -18.43
CA ALA A 114 -18.67 -18.10 -17.34
C ALA A 114 -19.23 -16.76 -17.83
N GLY A 115 -19.95 -16.06 -16.97
CA GLY A 115 -20.64 -14.82 -17.33
C GLY A 115 -22.01 -15.01 -17.98
N SER A 116 -22.47 -16.24 -18.21
CA SER A 116 -23.85 -16.48 -18.66
C SER A 116 -24.84 -15.95 -17.63
N LEU A 117 -25.85 -15.18 -18.08
CA LEU A 117 -26.78 -14.50 -17.18
C LEU A 117 -28.03 -15.33 -16.89
N VAL A 118 -28.42 -15.37 -15.62
CA VAL A 118 -29.61 -16.04 -15.10
C VAL A 118 -30.43 -15.09 -14.21
N GLY A 119 -31.75 -15.26 -14.22
CA GLY A 119 -32.71 -14.40 -13.53
C GLY A 119 -33.40 -13.38 -14.44
N GLU A 120 -34.31 -12.61 -13.85
CA GLU A 120 -34.99 -11.48 -14.52
C GLU A 120 -34.38 -10.16 -14.09
N GLU A 121 -34.64 -9.66 -12.88
CA GLU A 121 -33.93 -8.52 -12.29
C GLU A 121 -33.89 -8.71 -10.75
N PRO A 122 -32.73 -8.55 -10.08
CA PRO A 122 -31.40 -8.35 -10.65
C PRO A 122 -30.86 -9.63 -11.31
N PHE A 123 -29.93 -9.45 -12.25
CA PHE A 123 -29.30 -10.56 -12.97
C PHE A 123 -28.12 -11.15 -12.19
N PHE A 124 -27.92 -12.46 -12.33
CA PHE A 124 -26.76 -13.18 -11.79
C PHE A 124 -25.93 -13.76 -12.94
N ALA A 125 -24.62 -13.61 -12.87
CA ALA A 125 -23.68 -14.17 -13.82
C ALA A 125 -23.04 -15.44 -13.23
N LEU A 126 -22.88 -16.49 -14.04
CA LEU A 126 -22.17 -17.70 -13.60
C LEU A 126 -20.67 -17.41 -13.38
N ASP A 127 -20.10 -17.92 -12.29
CA ASP A 127 -18.73 -17.58 -11.87
C ASP A 127 -17.65 -18.30 -12.70
N GLU A 128 -17.97 -19.48 -13.24
CA GLU A 128 -17.04 -20.33 -13.97
C GLU A 128 -17.70 -21.09 -15.13
N ASP A 129 -16.88 -21.60 -16.05
CA ASP A 129 -17.33 -22.41 -17.18
C ASP A 129 -17.89 -23.75 -16.67
N VAL A 130 -19.16 -24.02 -16.95
CA VAL A 130 -19.80 -25.30 -16.59
C VAL A 130 -19.69 -26.27 -17.75
N VAL A 131 -18.90 -27.31 -17.57
CA VAL A 131 -18.70 -28.38 -18.55
C VAL A 131 -19.41 -29.64 -18.08
N ILE A 132 -20.48 -30.04 -18.77
CA ILE A 132 -21.27 -31.21 -18.37
C ILE A 132 -20.97 -32.38 -19.34
N PRO A 133 -20.20 -33.40 -18.93
CA PRO A 133 -19.80 -34.51 -19.80
C PRO A 133 -20.96 -35.44 -20.12
N MET A 134 -20.84 -36.25 -21.18
CA MET A 134 -21.88 -37.21 -21.57
C MET A 134 -22.11 -38.24 -20.47
N GLY A 135 -23.35 -38.35 -19.98
CA GLY A 135 -23.73 -39.26 -18.88
C GLY A 135 -24.16 -38.54 -17.60
N GLU A 136 -23.80 -37.28 -17.42
CA GLU A 136 -24.28 -36.43 -16.32
C GLU A 136 -25.40 -35.51 -16.81
N THR A 137 -26.44 -35.31 -16.00
CA THR A 137 -27.61 -34.49 -16.37
C THR A 137 -27.78 -33.26 -15.49
N VAL A 138 -27.02 -33.15 -14.40
CA VAL A 138 -27.09 -32.07 -13.43
C VAL A 138 -25.69 -31.56 -13.15
N ALA A 139 -25.51 -30.24 -13.16
CA ALA A 139 -24.30 -29.58 -12.69
C ALA A 139 -24.65 -28.44 -11.74
N THR A 140 -23.76 -28.17 -10.79
CA THR A 140 -23.87 -27.06 -9.84
C THR A 140 -22.76 -26.06 -10.08
N VAL A 141 -23.09 -24.76 -10.04
CA VAL A 141 -22.14 -23.67 -10.27
C VAL A 141 -22.49 -22.47 -9.40
N GLY A 142 -21.49 -21.70 -8.99
CA GLY A 142 -21.70 -20.39 -8.35
C GLY A 142 -22.24 -19.36 -9.34
N ALA A 143 -23.06 -18.45 -8.84
CA ALA A 143 -23.49 -17.27 -9.59
C ALA A 143 -23.46 -16.03 -8.69
N THR A 144 -22.94 -14.94 -9.24
CA THR A 144 -22.79 -13.64 -8.56
C THR A 144 -23.69 -12.60 -9.22
N CYS A 145 -24.41 -11.81 -8.42
CA CYS A 145 -25.23 -10.70 -8.88
C CYS A 145 -24.38 -9.66 -9.62
N ILE A 146 -24.89 -9.10 -10.72
CA ILE A 146 -24.18 -8.05 -11.47
C ILE A 146 -24.17 -6.73 -10.68
N GLU A 147 -25.22 -6.49 -9.91
CA GLU A 147 -25.35 -5.32 -9.06
C GLU A 147 -24.72 -5.57 -7.69
N LEU A 148 -23.91 -4.62 -7.24
CA LEU A 148 -23.34 -4.59 -5.89
C LEU A 148 -24.44 -4.20 -4.88
N GLY A 149 -24.25 -4.59 -3.62
CA GLY A 149 -25.16 -4.24 -2.55
C GLY A 149 -26.16 -5.34 -2.22
N GLU A 150 -27.20 -4.96 -1.49
CA GLU A 150 -28.18 -5.92 -0.94
C GLU A 150 -29.27 -6.31 -1.93
N VAL A 151 -29.31 -5.69 -3.12
CA VAL A 151 -30.38 -5.86 -4.13
C VAL A 151 -30.54 -7.33 -4.55
N GLY A 152 -29.43 -8.07 -4.63
CA GLY A 152 -29.42 -9.49 -5.00
C GLY A 152 -29.70 -10.46 -3.85
N ASN A 153 -29.98 -10.01 -2.62
CA ASN A 153 -30.17 -10.90 -1.48
C ASN A 153 -31.62 -11.44 -1.36
N GLY A 154 -31.75 -12.60 -0.74
CA GLY A 154 -33.03 -13.11 -0.26
C GLY A 154 -33.87 -13.90 -1.27
N PHE A 155 -33.35 -14.17 -2.48
CA PHE A 155 -34.05 -15.00 -3.47
C PHE A 155 -34.06 -16.45 -3.00
N LEU A 156 -35.25 -17.01 -2.79
CA LEU A 156 -35.44 -18.37 -2.30
C LEU A 156 -35.06 -19.40 -3.38
N PRO A 157 -34.71 -20.64 -3.00
CA PRO A 157 -34.39 -21.70 -3.96
C PRO A 157 -35.52 -21.89 -4.98
N GLY A 158 -35.18 -21.81 -6.26
CA GLY A 158 -36.13 -21.91 -7.38
C GLY A 158 -36.64 -20.58 -7.93
N GLU A 159 -36.38 -19.45 -7.27
CA GLU A 159 -36.83 -18.14 -7.77
C GLU A 159 -35.99 -17.64 -8.95
N ILE A 160 -34.68 -17.93 -8.96
CA ILE A 160 -33.79 -17.59 -10.07
C ILE A 160 -33.76 -18.78 -11.04
N SER A 161 -34.67 -18.81 -12.01
CA SER A 161 -34.97 -20.02 -12.79
C SER A 161 -34.84 -19.93 -14.31
N THR A 162 -34.44 -18.78 -14.84
CA THR A 162 -34.44 -18.53 -16.28
C THR A 162 -33.06 -18.04 -16.74
N PHE A 163 -32.55 -18.59 -17.85
CA PHE A 163 -31.42 -18.00 -18.56
C PHE A 163 -31.89 -16.79 -19.37
N VAL A 164 -31.17 -15.67 -19.28
CA VAL A 164 -31.46 -14.48 -20.09
C VAL A 164 -31.26 -14.79 -21.57
N GLU A 165 -30.16 -15.48 -21.89
CA GLU A 165 -29.89 -16.01 -23.21
C GLU A 165 -30.04 -17.54 -23.19
N PRO A 166 -31.01 -18.12 -23.93
CA PRO A 166 -31.27 -19.56 -23.88
C PRO A 166 -30.10 -20.34 -24.48
N ILE A 167 -29.56 -21.29 -23.70
CA ILE A 167 -28.47 -22.17 -24.11
C ILE A 167 -29.04 -23.51 -24.58
N ALA A 168 -28.55 -24.01 -25.71
CA ALA A 168 -29.03 -25.26 -26.29
C ALA A 168 -28.85 -26.45 -25.33
N TYR A 169 -29.83 -27.35 -25.29
CA TYR A 169 -29.87 -28.57 -24.49
C TYR A 169 -29.94 -28.37 -22.96
N VAL A 170 -30.11 -27.13 -22.49
CA VAL A 170 -30.45 -26.85 -21.09
C VAL A 170 -31.96 -26.96 -20.89
N LYS A 171 -32.37 -27.84 -19.99
CA LYS A 171 -33.78 -28.09 -19.64
C LYS A 171 -34.31 -27.09 -18.62
N SER A 172 -33.54 -26.84 -17.57
CA SER A 172 -33.89 -25.89 -16.52
C SER A 172 -32.65 -25.42 -15.78
N VAL A 173 -32.72 -24.21 -15.23
CA VAL A 173 -31.76 -23.69 -14.27
C VAL A 173 -32.52 -23.24 -13.04
N GLN A 174 -31.94 -23.38 -11.86
CA GLN A 174 -32.54 -22.85 -10.63
C GLN A 174 -31.49 -22.65 -9.54
N ASN A 175 -31.61 -21.60 -8.73
CA ASN A 175 -30.82 -21.50 -7.52
C ASN A 175 -31.24 -22.59 -6.51
N THR A 176 -30.25 -23.19 -5.85
CA THR A 176 -30.42 -24.23 -4.83
C THR A 176 -30.28 -23.69 -3.42
N THR A 177 -29.59 -22.56 -3.27
CA THR A 177 -29.42 -21.82 -2.03
C THR A 177 -30.15 -20.49 -2.10
N ILE A 178 -30.46 -19.92 -0.92
CA ILE A 178 -30.90 -18.54 -0.85
C ILE A 178 -29.75 -17.65 -1.29
N SER A 179 -30.00 -16.61 -2.10
CA SER A 179 -28.95 -15.65 -2.43
C SER A 179 -28.59 -14.79 -1.21
N SER A 180 -27.31 -14.61 -0.94
CA SER A 180 -26.82 -13.94 0.27
C SER A 180 -25.50 -13.21 0.02
N ASP A 181 -24.98 -12.56 1.07
CA ASP A 181 -23.66 -11.92 1.12
C ASP A 181 -23.49 -10.66 0.26
N GLY A 182 -24.55 -10.20 -0.39
CA GLY A 182 -24.63 -8.85 -0.92
C GLY A 182 -24.65 -7.85 0.22
N VAL A 183 -23.82 -6.82 0.18
CA VAL A 183 -23.74 -5.81 1.24
C VAL A 183 -23.30 -4.48 0.65
N GLU A 184 -23.88 -3.40 1.16
CA GLU A 184 -23.48 -2.04 0.78
C GLU A 184 -22.05 -1.71 1.26
N GLU A 185 -21.51 -0.61 0.75
CA GLU A 185 -20.26 -0.04 1.24
C GLU A 185 -20.32 0.20 2.76
N GLU A 186 -19.21 -0.02 3.45
CA GLU A 186 -19.10 0.19 4.89
C GLU A 186 -19.45 1.63 5.28
N SER A 187 -20.36 1.79 6.25
CA SER A 187 -20.78 3.10 6.73
C SER A 187 -19.67 3.82 7.49
N ASP A 188 -19.71 5.15 7.50
CA ASP A 188 -18.72 6.00 8.20
C ASP A 188 -18.57 5.65 9.69
N ASP A 189 -19.64 5.25 10.38
CA ASP A 189 -19.58 4.91 11.80
C ASP A 189 -18.84 3.58 12.03
N ALA A 190 -19.17 2.54 11.25
CA ALA A 190 -18.48 1.25 11.31
C ALA A 190 -17.01 1.38 10.88
N TYR A 191 -16.76 2.16 9.83
CA TYR A 191 -15.43 2.41 9.33
C TYR A 191 -14.58 3.19 10.36
N ALA A 192 -15.13 4.24 10.98
CA ALA A 192 -14.45 4.99 12.04
C ALA A 192 -14.15 4.11 13.27
N GLU A 193 -15.03 3.17 13.62
CA GLU A 193 -14.78 2.20 14.68
C GLU A 193 -13.64 1.24 14.31
N ARG A 194 -13.59 0.75 13.07
CA ARG A 194 -12.48 -0.11 12.62
C ARG A 194 -11.16 0.65 12.57
N ILE A 195 -11.15 1.91 12.14
CA ILE A 195 -9.96 2.79 12.22
C ILE A 195 -9.54 3.00 13.69
N HIS A 196 -10.51 3.15 14.60
CA HIS A 196 -10.21 3.29 16.03
C HIS A 196 -9.56 2.03 16.62
N LEU A 197 -9.94 0.85 16.12
CA LEU A 197 -9.37 -0.45 16.50
C LEU A 197 -8.09 -0.81 15.76
N ALA A 198 -7.81 -0.19 14.61
CA ALA A 198 -6.63 -0.44 13.79
C ALA A 198 -5.28 -0.41 14.54
N PRO A 199 -5.06 0.43 15.57
CA PRO A 199 -3.86 0.35 16.39
C PRO A 199 -3.57 -1.05 16.96
N GLU A 200 -4.61 -1.82 17.27
CA GLU A 200 -4.50 -3.19 17.81
C GLU A 200 -4.04 -4.21 16.76
N GLN A 201 -4.14 -3.87 15.45
CA GLN A 201 -3.65 -4.70 14.36
C GLN A 201 -2.12 -4.62 14.21
N PHE A 202 -1.49 -3.53 14.67
CA PHE A 202 -0.02 -3.45 14.68
C PHE A 202 0.52 -4.44 15.71
N SER A 203 0.80 -5.64 15.19
CA SER A 203 1.13 -6.85 15.92
C SER A 203 2.11 -6.65 17.09
N THR A 204 1.67 -7.10 18.28
CA THR A 204 2.49 -7.44 19.45
C THR A 204 3.29 -8.74 19.27
N ALA A 205 3.09 -9.45 18.15
CA ALA A 205 3.60 -10.79 17.85
C ALA A 205 4.86 -10.80 16.95
N GLY A 206 5.62 -9.69 16.89
CA GLY A 206 6.97 -9.68 16.32
C GLY A 206 7.02 -10.09 14.83
N SER A 207 6.32 -9.38 13.96
CA SER A 207 6.45 -9.61 12.51
C SER A 207 7.88 -9.32 12.02
N GLU A 208 8.28 -9.91 10.89
CA GLU A 208 9.60 -9.68 10.25
C GLU A 208 9.93 -8.18 10.17
N LEU A 209 8.98 -7.39 9.65
CA LEU A 209 9.14 -5.94 9.51
C LEU A 209 9.21 -5.21 10.86
N ALA A 210 8.57 -5.72 11.92
CA ALA A 210 8.69 -5.14 13.25
C ALA A 210 10.11 -5.30 13.80
N TYR A 211 10.70 -6.48 13.65
CA TYR A 211 12.10 -6.70 14.06
C TYR A 211 13.08 -5.85 13.26
N ILE A 212 12.87 -5.73 11.95
CA ILE A 212 13.65 -4.81 11.09
C ILE A 212 13.51 -3.36 11.56
N TYR A 213 12.30 -2.92 11.89
CA TYR A 213 12.04 -1.58 12.42
C TYR A 213 12.80 -1.33 13.73
N TRP A 214 12.68 -2.24 14.70
CA TRP A 214 13.36 -2.09 15.99
C TRP A 214 14.87 -2.16 15.87
N ALA A 215 15.39 -3.00 14.97
CA ALA A 215 16.82 -3.04 14.67
C ALA A 215 17.31 -1.70 14.11
N LYS A 216 16.63 -1.14 13.10
CA LYS A 216 16.97 0.19 12.54
C LYS A 216 16.76 1.33 13.53
N SER A 217 15.86 1.19 14.49
CA SER A 217 15.61 2.18 15.53
C SER A 217 16.75 2.28 16.57
N ALA A 218 17.59 1.25 16.68
CA ALA A 218 18.72 1.25 17.62
C ALA A 218 19.83 2.24 17.22
N SER A 219 20.03 2.48 15.92
CA SER A 219 21.06 3.41 15.43
C SER A 219 20.76 3.90 14.02
N GLN A 220 20.99 5.20 13.78
CA GLN A 220 20.88 5.82 12.45
C GLN A 220 21.98 5.38 11.47
N GLU A 221 23.03 4.72 11.96
CA GLU A 221 24.11 4.18 11.13
C GLU A 221 23.75 2.83 10.49
N ILE A 222 22.62 2.22 10.84
CA ILE A 222 22.13 0.98 10.23
C ILE A 222 21.41 1.33 8.92
N VAL A 223 22.01 0.96 7.79
CA VAL A 223 21.43 1.21 6.46
C VAL A 223 20.42 0.12 6.08
N ASP A 224 20.71 -1.13 6.47
CA ASP A 224 19.86 -2.27 6.16
C ASP A 224 19.79 -3.27 7.32
N ALA A 225 18.67 -3.97 7.41
CA ALA A 225 18.45 -5.01 8.41
C ALA A 225 17.54 -6.09 7.80
N SER A 226 17.86 -7.35 8.07
CA SER A 226 17.04 -8.51 7.71
C SER A 226 16.64 -9.24 8.97
N ALA A 227 15.42 -9.76 9.02
CA ALA A 227 14.97 -10.69 10.05
C ALA A 227 14.52 -11.97 9.36
N ASP A 228 14.95 -13.13 9.87
CA ASP A 228 14.56 -14.43 9.36
C ASP A 228 14.31 -15.40 10.53
N THR A 229 13.58 -16.48 10.25
CA THR A 229 13.18 -17.48 11.25
C THR A 229 13.71 -18.84 10.82
N PRO A 230 14.98 -19.18 11.11
CA PRO A 230 15.55 -20.48 10.71
C PRO A 230 14.87 -21.67 11.39
N LEU A 231 14.34 -21.46 12.61
CA LEU A 231 13.60 -22.44 13.40
C LEU A 231 12.45 -21.75 14.14
N GLU A 232 11.38 -22.48 14.44
CA GLU A 232 10.23 -21.94 15.18
C GLU A 232 10.68 -21.34 16.52
N GLY A 233 10.34 -20.06 16.72
CA GLY A 233 10.69 -19.31 17.93
C GLY A 233 12.14 -18.79 17.98
N GLU A 234 12.95 -18.97 16.94
CA GLU A 234 14.28 -18.35 16.82
C GLU A 234 14.25 -17.26 15.74
N ILE A 235 14.57 -16.03 16.13
CA ILE A 235 14.63 -14.87 15.22
C ILE A 235 16.10 -14.52 15.00
N ASP A 236 16.57 -14.66 13.77
CA ASP A 236 17.92 -14.27 13.34
C ASP A 236 17.87 -12.91 12.65
N ILE A 237 18.54 -11.92 13.23
CA ILE A 237 18.59 -10.55 12.71
C ILE A 237 20.00 -10.26 12.23
N ARG A 238 20.13 -9.85 10.96
CA ARG A 238 21.38 -9.33 10.41
C ARG A 238 21.28 -7.84 10.20
N ILE A 239 22.32 -7.11 10.57
CA ILE A 239 22.39 -5.66 10.42
C ILE A 239 23.56 -5.28 9.54
N LEU A 240 23.32 -4.30 8.67
CA LEU A 240 24.30 -3.71 7.79
C LEU A 240 24.41 -2.22 8.09
N MET A 241 25.63 -1.74 8.17
CA MET A 241 25.91 -0.36 8.52
C MET A 241 26.12 0.49 7.27
N ARG A 242 26.07 1.82 7.44
CA ARG A 242 26.32 2.83 6.39
C ARG A 242 27.56 2.47 5.56
N ASP A 243 27.50 2.77 4.27
CA ASP A 243 28.54 2.47 3.27
C ASP A 243 28.79 0.96 3.05
N GLY A 244 27.89 0.10 3.53
CA GLY A 244 27.97 -1.35 3.36
C GLY A 244 29.05 -2.00 4.23
N ARG A 245 29.47 -1.34 5.32
CA ARG A 245 30.44 -1.93 6.26
C ARG A 245 29.74 -2.93 7.19
N LEU A 246 30.49 -3.93 7.64
CA LEU A 246 30.02 -4.85 8.67
C LEU A 246 29.94 -4.13 10.05
N PRO A 247 28.97 -4.50 10.89
CA PRO A 247 28.83 -3.95 12.24
C PRO A 247 29.95 -4.43 13.17
N THR A 248 30.29 -3.61 14.16
CA THR A 248 31.17 -4.01 15.27
C THR A 248 30.40 -4.81 16.33
N GLU A 249 31.11 -5.50 17.22
CA GLU A 249 30.50 -6.23 18.34
C GLU A 249 29.66 -5.32 19.26
N GLU A 250 30.09 -4.07 19.46
CA GLU A 250 29.35 -3.08 20.26
C GLU A 250 28.03 -2.69 19.58
N GLU A 251 28.04 -2.52 18.25
CA GLU A 251 26.84 -2.19 17.45
C GLU A 251 25.84 -3.36 17.43
N ILE A 252 26.34 -4.59 17.27
CA ILE A 252 25.52 -5.81 17.35
C ILE A 252 24.84 -5.89 18.71
N LYS A 253 25.60 -5.69 19.80
CA LYS A 253 25.08 -5.78 21.16
C LYS A 253 24.02 -4.70 21.45
N LEU A 254 24.23 -3.47 20.97
CA LEU A 254 23.25 -2.39 21.10
C LEU A 254 21.91 -2.76 20.45
N VAL A 255 21.96 -3.33 19.25
CA VAL A 255 20.76 -3.79 18.53
C VAL A 255 20.13 -4.95 19.30
N GLU A 256 20.91 -5.94 19.73
CA GLU A 256 20.44 -7.10 20.49
C GLU A 256 19.69 -6.68 21.77
N GLU A 257 20.21 -5.71 22.52
CA GLU A 257 19.56 -5.15 23.71
C GLU A 257 18.23 -4.45 23.37
N THR A 258 18.17 -3.76 22.22
CA THR A 258 16.97 -3.06 21.75
C THR A 258 15.86 -4.03 21.36
N VAL A 259 16.18 -5.02 20.52
CA VAL A 259 15.21 -6.00 20.01
C VAL A 259 14.81 -7.04 21.07
N SER A 260 15.67 -7.29 22.06
CA SER A 260 15.39 -8.23 23.15
C SER A 260 14.57 -7.63 24.30
N TYR A 261 14.25 -6.33 24.22
CA TYR A 261 13.48 -5.64 25.26
C TYR A 261 12.09 -6.25 25.45
N LYS A 262 11.64 -6.36 26.71
CA LYS A 262 10.39 -7.06 27.07
C LYS A 262 9.11 -6.48 26.44
N LYS A 263 9.13 -5.23 25.98
CA LYS A 263 8.01 -4.61 25.26
C LYS A 263 8.14 -4.69 23.74
N VAL A 264 9.25 -5.23 23.23
CA VAL A 264 9.58 -5.29 21.80
C VAL A 264 9.38 -6.69 21.23
N ARG A 265 9.87 -7.73 21.92
CA ARG A 265 9.72 -9.12 21.45
C ARG A 265 8.53 -9.85 22.11
N PRO A 266 7.90 -10.79 21.39
CA PRO A 266 7.04 -11.81 21.99
C PRO A 266 7.80 -12.65 23.02
N LEU A 267 7.05 -13.20 24.00
CA LEU A 267 7.63 -13.96 25.11
C LEU A 267 8.36 -15.24 24.66
N THR A 268 7.89 -15.85 23.56
CA THR A 268 8.38 -17.11 23.01
C THR A 268 9.65 -16.95 22.16
N ASP A 269 9.97 -15.74 21.73
CA ASP A 269 10.95 -15.53 20.68
C ASP A 269 12.35 -15.38 21.25
N LYS A 270 13.28 -16.21 20.77
CA LYS A 270 14.71 -16.13 21.07
C LYS A 270 15.38 -15.38 19.92
N VAL A 271 15.72 -14.12 20.20
CA VAL A 271 16.33 -13.23 19.20
C VAL A 271 17.84 -13.36 19.26
N SER A 272 18.46 -13.38 18.08
CA SER A 272 19.91 -13.29 17.90
C SER A 272 20.21 -12.22 16.86
N VAL A 273 21.30 -11.49 17.05
CA VAL A 273 21.73 -10.42 16.13
C VAL A 273 23.16 -10.67 15.70
N GLY A 274 23.47 -10.43 14.42
CA GLY A 274 24.83 -10.56 13.91
C GLY A 274 25.13 -9.78 12.64
N ALA A 275 26.37 -9.88 12.18
CA ALA A 275 26.77 -9.40 10.86
C ALA A 275 26.24 -10.35 9.76
N PRO A 276 25.93 -9.81 8.56
CA PRO A 276 25.59 -10.64 7.41
C PRO A 276 26.77 -11.48 6.94
N THR A 277 26.48 -12.60 6.29
CA THR A 277 27.50 -13.44 5.67
C THR A 277 28.00 -12.76 4.39
N VAL A 278 29.32 -12.66 4.24
CA VAL A 278 29.91 -12.01 3.07
C VAL A 278 30.08 -13.01 1.92
N VAL A 279 29.42 -12.74 0.80
CA VAL A 279 29.64 -13.41 -0.48
C VAL A 279 30.56 -12.54 -1.33
N SER A 280 31.67 -13.13 -1.75
CA SER A 280 32.68 -12.43 -2.55
C SER A 280 32.33 -12.47 -4.03
N TYR A 281 32.50 -11.35 -4.74
CA TYR A 281 32.35 -11.30 -6.20
C TYR A 281 33.46 -10.48 -6.87
N GLU A 282 33.63 -10.66 -8.17
CA GLU A 282 34.55 -9.88 -8.99
C GLU A 282 33.80 -9.03 -10.01
N ALA A 283 34.32 -7.84 -10.29
CA ALA A 283 33.82 -6.94 -11.33
C ALA A 283 34.99 -6.40 -12.15
N VAL A 284 35.42 -7.19 -13.13
CA VAL A 284 36.46 -6.84 -14.11
C VAL A 284 35.78 -6.40 -15.40
N VAL A 285 35.83 -5.09 -15.66
CA VAL A 285 35.08 -4.46 -16.75
C VAL A 285 36.01 -3.73 -17.70
N GLU A 286 35.78 -3.95 -18.99
CA GLU A 286 36.42 -3.24 -20.08
C GLU A 286 35.36 -2.47 -20.86
N TYR A 287 35.65 -1.22 -21.22
CA TYR A 287 34.70 -0.41 -21.98
C TYR A 287 35.38 0.38 -23.11
N TRP A 288 34.56 0.77 -24.08
CA TRP A 288 34.94 1.57 -25.23
C TRP A 288 34.00 2.76 -25.37
N ILE A 289 34.53 3.86 -25.93
CA ILE A 289 33.75 5.07 -26.24
C ILE A 289 33.53 5.12 -27.76
N SER A 290 32.34 5.51 -28.22
CA SER A 290 32.08 5.63 -29.67
C SER A 290 33.00 6.69 -30.28
N ARG A 291 33.55 6.42 -31.47
CA ARG A 291 34.41 7.37 -32.20
C ARG A 291 33.71 8.71 -32.47
N LYS A 292 32.37 8.72 -32.59
CA LYS A 292 31.56 9.94 -32.73
C LYS A 292 31.73 10.90 -31.54
N ASN A 293 32.03 10.35 -30.36
CA ASN A 293 32.18 11.09 -29.11
C ASN A 293 33.64 11.32 -28.73
N ALA A 294 34.59 11.15 -29.66
CA ALA A 294 36.02 11.28 -29.38
C ALA A 294 36.42 12.64 -28.80
N THR A 295 35.73 13.73 -29.18
CA THR A 295 35.98 15.09 -28.68
C THR A 295 35.56 15.29 -27.23
N ILE A 296 34.68 14.45 -26.69
CA ILE A 296 34.18 14.50 -25.31
C ILE A 296 34.59 13.25 -24.50
N ALA A 297 35.55 12.47 -24.99
CA ALA A 297 35.93 11.18 -24.40
C ALA A 297 36.35 11.28 -22.92
N THR A 298 37.07 12.32 -22.53
CA THR A 298 37.48 12.55 -21.13
C THR A 298 36.28 12.81 -20.19
N ILE A 299 35.23 13.47 -20.70
CA ILE A 299 34.00 13.70 -19.92
C ILE A 299 33.28 12.36 -19.72
N ILE A 300 33.16 11.57 -20.79
CA ILE A 300 32.52 10.25 -20.74
C ILE A 300 33.31 9.31 -19.82
N GLU A 301 34.65 9.31 -19.88
CA GLU A 301 35.48 8.53 -18.96
C GLU A 301 35.20 8.88 -17.49
N GLY A 302 35.09 10.18 -17.17
CA GLY A 302 34.68 10.62 -15.84
C GLY A 302 33.29 10.11 -15.43
N GLN A 303 32.31 10.20 -16.32
CA GLN A 303 30.94 9.73 -16.08
C GLN A 303 30.86 8.20 -15.90
N VAL A 304 31.59 7.43 -16.70
CA VAL A 304 31.65 5.97 -16.61
C VAL A 304 32.33 5.53 -15.32
N ASN A 305 33.41 6.20 -14.90
CA ASN A 305 34.07 5.95 -13.61
C ASN A 305 33.11 6.24 -12.43
N SER A 306 32.38 7.36 -12.47
CA SER A 306 31.36 7.67 -11.46
C SER A 306 30.26 6.61 -11.41
N ALA A 307 29.71 6.21 -12.56
CA ALA A 307 28.66 5.18 -12.63
C ALA A 307 29.13 3.80 -12.10
N PHE A 308 30.41 3.46 -12.32
CA PHE A 308 31.01 2.24 -11.77
C PHE A 308 31.12 2.30 -10.24
N HIS A 309 31.59 3.42 -9.69
CA HIS A 309 31.63 3.62 -8.23
C HIS A 309 30.24 3.66 -7.59
N GLU A 310 29.26 4.29 -8.24
CA GLU A 310 27.87 4.29 -7.78
C GLU A 310 27.27 2.89 -7.78
N TYR A 311 27.54 2.07 -8.81
CA TYR A 311 27.14 0.66 -8.80
C TYR A 311 27.76 -0.09 -7.61
N GLN A 312 29.05 0.12 -7.38
CA GLN A 312 29.76 -0.51 -6.27
C GLN A 312 29.14 -0.17 -4.92
N VAL A 313 28.86 1.11 -4.66
CA VAL A 313 28.21 1.54 -3.40
C VAL A 313 26.81 0.95 -3.32
N TRP A 314 26.01 1.14 -4.37
CA TRP A 314 24.66 0.60 -4.46
C TRP A 314 24.64 -0.89 -4.13
N GLN A 315 25.46 -1.72 -4.79
CA GLN A 315 25.50 -3.17 -4.59
C GLN A 315 25.78 -3.57 -3.13
N ARG A 316 26.54 -2.77 -2.38
CA ARG A 316 26.95 -3.06 -1.00
C ARG A 316 25.99 -2.51 0.05
N GLU A 317 24.96 -1.74 -0.33
CA GLU A 317 24.06 -1.08 0.63
C GLU A 317 22.81 -1.90 0.98
N LYS A 318 22.64 -3.09 0.41
CA LYS A 318 21.46 -3.93 0.63
C LYS A 318 21.81 -5.42 0.69
N MET A 319 21.31 -6.10 1.73
CA MET A 319 21.42 -7.56 1.86
C MET A 319 20.42 -8.27 0.94
N GLY A 320 20.74 -9.51 0.53
CA GLY A 320 19.88 -10.29 -0.36
C GLY A 320 19.72 -9.69 -1.76
N ARG A 321 20.60 -8.77 -2.16
CA ARG A 321 20.63 -8.25 -3.53
C ARG A 321 21.60 -9.10 -4.35
N ASP A 322 21.06 -9.85 -5.28
CA ASP A 322 21.83 -10.61 -6.26
C ASP A 322 22.87 -9.72 -6.96
N VAL A 323 24.03 -10.29 -7.26
CA VAL A 323 25.03 -9.64 -8.10
C VAL A 323 24.64 -9.90 -9.54
N ASP A 324 23.96 -8.94 -10.16
CA ASP A 324 23.68 -8.95 -11.61
C ASP A 324 24.55 -7.90 -12.32
N LEU A 325 25.56 -8.35 -13.04
CA LEU A 325 26.45 -7.47 -13.80
C LEU A 325 25.81 -6.92 -15.09
N SER A 326 24.61 -7.39 -15.47
CA SER A 326 23.83 -6.78 -16.55
C SER A 326 23.36 -5.37 -16.21
N GLU A 327 23.02 -5.13 -14.93
CA GLU A 327 22.68 -3.81 -14.41
C GLU A 327 23.91 -2.87 -14.44
N LEU A 328 25.09 -3.40 -14.11
CA LEU A 328 26.35 -2.66 -14.26
C LEU A 328 26.58 -2.25 -15.71
N ILE A 329 26.42 -3.18 -16.67
CA ILE A 329 26.53 -2.88 -18.11
C ILE A 329 25.55 -1.78 -18.51
N ALA A 330 24.29 -1.86 -18.06
CA ALA A 330 23.27 -0.87 -18.38
C ALA A 330 23.62 0.52 -17.85
N ARG A 331 24.13 0.62 -16.62
CA ARG A 331 24.60 1.89 -16.02
C ARG A 331 25.76 2.49 -16.79
N LEU A 332 26.78 1.69 -17.13
CA LEU A 332 27.94 2.17 -17.89
C LEU A 332 27.56 2.64 -19.30
N LYS A 333 26.63 1.93 -19.97
CA LYS A 333 26.09 2.36 -21.26
C LYS A 333 25.33 3.69 -21.17
N ARG A 334 24.50 3.86 -20.12
CA ARG A 334 23.79 5.13 -19.86
C ARG A 334 24.76 6.28 -19.59
N ALA A 335 25.90 6.00 -18.97
CA ALA A 335 26.97 6.96 -18.73
C ALA A 335 27.82 7.28 -19.98
N GLY A 336 27.54 6.65 -21.14
CA GLY A 336 28.16 6.98 -22.42
C GLY A 336 29.13 5.94 -22.97
N ALA A 337 29.31 4.79 -22.31
CA ALA A 337 30.06 3.68 -22.88
C ALA A 337 29.31 3.10 -24.10
N SER A 338 29.99 2.99 -25.25
CA SER A 338 29.42 2.40 -26.47
C SER A 338 29.40 0.87 -26.38
N ARG A 339 30.51 0.28 -25.95
CA ARG A 339 30.65 -1.16 -25.70
C ARG A 339 31.17 -1.38 -24.29
N VAL A 340 30.63 -2.41 -23.64
CA VAL A 340 31.05 -2.86 -22.31
C VAL A 340 31.24 -4.37 -22.39
N ALA A 341 32.37 -4.87 -21.94
CA ALA A 341 32.68 -6.28 -21.81
C ALA A 341 33.02 -6.57 -20.34
N VAL A 342 32.40 -7.61 -19.79
CA VAL A 342 32.57 -8.03 -18.41
C VAL A 342 33.29 -9.37 -18.41
N ASN A 343 34.42 -9.43 -17.71
CA ASN A 343 35.26 -10.63 -17.55
C ASN A 343 35.10 -11.19 -16.13
N SER A 344 33.86 -11.33 -15.68
CA SER A 344 33.49 -11.83 -14.35
C SER A 344 32.17 -12.61 -14.44
N GLU A 345 31.84 -13.34 -13.39
CA GLU A 345 30.56 -14.08 -13.31
C GLU A 345 29.39 -13.09 -13.37
N MET A 346 28.49 -13.29 -14.35
CA MET A 346 27.44 -12.33 -14.68
C MET A 346 26.32 -12.26 -13.65
N PHE A 347 26.05 -13.37 -12.97
CA PHE A 347 24.97 -13.50 -11.99
C PHE A 347 25.44 -14.35 -10.81
N ILE A 348 25.29 -13.83 -9.59
CA ILE A 348 25.49 -14.56 -8.34
C ILE A 348 24.26 -14.33 -7.46
N GLU A 349 23.59 -15.40 -7.08
CA GLU A 349 22.46 -15.37 -6.15
C GLU A 349 22.97 -15.05 -4.74
N ILE A 350 22.31 -14.13 -4.05
CA ILE A 350 22.68 -13.68 -2.70
C ILE A 350 21.50 -13.93 -1.77
N GLY A 351 21.73 -14.72 -0.72
CA GLY A 351 20.71 -15.04 0.28
C GLY A 351 20.25 -13.80 1.08
N LYS A 352 19.05 -13.86 1.67
CA LYS A 352 18.45 -12.76 2.44
C LYS A 352 19.36 -12.20 3.55
N THR A 353 20.15 -13.05 4.19
CA THR A 353 21.07 -12.72 5.29
C THR A 353 22.52 -12.53 4.82
N GLU A 354 22.73 -12.50 3.50
CA GLU A 354 24.03 -12.39 2.86
C GLU A 354 24.22 -11.02 2.20
N ILE A 355 25.48 -10.62 2.06
CA ILE A 355 25.88 -9.38 1.40
C ILE A 355 27.01 -9.63 0.40
N ALA A 356 26.88 -9.00 -0.77
CA ALA A 356 27.89 -9.04 -1.81
C ALA A 356 29.01 -8.02 -1.55
N HIS A 357 30.24 -8.49 -1.31
CA HIS A 357 31.44 -7.65 -1.28
C HIS A 357 32.36 -7.93 -2.46
N PRO A 358 32.84 -6.90 -3.16
CA PRO A 358 33.76 -7.12 -4.25
C PRO A 358 35.18 -7.42 -3.74
N THR A 359 35.80 -8.49 -4.23
CA THR A 359 37.21 -8.83 -3.95
C THR A 359 38.17 -8.24 -4.98
N LEU A 360 37.76 -8.20 -6.25
CA LEU A 360 38.51 -7.58 -7.34
C LEU A 360 37.59 -6.68 -8.14
N THR A 361 37.97 -5.41 -8.26
CA THR A 361 37.25 -4.45 -9.14
C THR A 361 38.24 -3.74 -10.04
N SER A 362 37.96 -3.74 -11.33
CA SER A 362 38.75 -2.99 -12.30
C SER A 362 37.86 -2.50 -13.42
N LEU A 363 38.08 -1.26 -13.82
CA LEU A 363 37.41 -0.62 -14.96
C LEU A 363 38.50 -0.10 -15.89
N THR A 364 38.55 -0.62 -17.13
CA THR A 364 39.61 -0.29 -18.09
C THR A 364 39.02 0.27 -19.37
N LEU A 365 39.42 1.49 -19.76
CA LEU A 365 39.15 2.04 -21.07
C LEU A 365 40.06 1.36 -22.11
N ARG A 366 39.45 0.71 -23.11
CA ARG A 366 40.15 -0.01 -24.18
C ARG A 366 40.30 0.81 -25.47
N GLY A 367 39.81 2.03 -25.49
CA GLY A 367 39.92 2.99 -26.60
C GLY A 367 38.59 3.30 -27.28
N LEU A 368 38.67 3.80 -28.51
CA LEU A 368 37.50 4.15 -29.31
C LEU A 368 36.98 2.94 -30.09
N ALA A 369 35.67 2.77 -30.14
CA ALA A 369 34.99 1.78 -30.97
C ALA A 369 34.25 2.46 -32.13
N ASP A 370 34.24 1.79 -33.28
CA ASP A 370 33.36 2.13 -34.39
C ASP A 370 31.99 1.47 -34.16
N ASP A 371 30.92 2.19 -34.54
CA ASP A 371 29.53 1.75 -34.33
C ASP A 371 29.19 0.46 -35.09
#